data_AF-A0A143XSX2-F1
#
_entry.id   AF-A0A143XSX2-F1
#
_cell.length_a   1.000
_cell.length_b   1.000
_cell.length_c   1.000
_cell.angle_alpha   90.00
_cell.angle_beta   90.00
_cell.angle_gamma   90.00
#
_symmetry.space_group_name_H-M   'P 1'
#
loop_
_entity.id
_entity.type
_entity.pdbx_description
1 polymer ?
#
loop_
_entity_poly.entity_id
_entity_poly.type
_entity_poly.pdbx_seq_one_letter_code
_entity_poly.pdbx_strand_id
1 'polypeptide(L)'
;MKLLKYMIAVLLLGAVSCAEDETSDSVLAGQREALLAETDMGIYVNGSAALRFDKKTHQASVAPSTYRFRIMDDAGMQYVEIVLGGMPQESKAVSGELTSVGFKLSDKKMQDVVLLKQDGERLWLWSDATHTGMILPWCEL
;
A
#
# COMPACT_ATOMS: atom_id res chain seq x y z
N MET A 1 2.36 -61.05 31.37
CA MET A 1 1.15 -60.99 30.52
C MET A 1 0.40 -59.69 30.84
N LYS A 2 0.13 -58.88 29.80
CA LYS A 2 -1.00 -57.94 29.61
C LYS A 2 -1.22 -56.86 30.70
N LEU A 3 -0.82 -55.63 30.39
CA LEU A 3 -1.66 -54.53 29.87
C LEU A 3 -2.42 -53.80 30.98
N LEU A 4 -1.88 -52.68 31.44
CA LEU A 4 -2.73 -51.60 31.93
C LEU A 4 -2.07 -50.25 31.67
N LYS A 5 -2.38 -49.72 30.48
CA LYS A 5 -2.06 -48.37 30.03
C LYS A 5 -3.01 -47.43 30.77
N TYR A 6 -2.50 -46.66 31.74
CA TYR A 6 -3.25 -45.53 32.30
C TYR A 6 -2.60 -44.21 31.90
N MET A 7 -3.26 -43.59 30.92
CA MET A 7 -3.57 -42.16 30.79
C MET A 7 -2.48 -41.18 31.26
N ILE A 8 -1.76 -40.69 30.25
CA ILE A 8 -0.91 -39.51 30.32
C ILE A 8 -1.78 -38.27 30.59
N ALA A 9 -1.49 -37.66 31.73
CA ALA A 9 -1.37 -36.24 32.04
C ALA A 9 -2.18 -35.21 31.20
N VAL A 10 -3.12 -34.58 31.91
CA VAL A 10 -3.36 -33.13 32.02
C VAL A 10 -3.28 -32.34 30.70
N LEU A 11 -4.46 -32.12 30.12
CA LEU A 11 -4.69 -31.06 29.15
C LEU A 11 -4.48 -29.68 29.78
N LEU A 12 -3.48 -28.99 29.23
CA LEU A 12 -3.45 -27.57 28.85
C LEU A 12 -4.71 -26.75 29.15
N LEU A 13 -4.50 -25.60 29.79
CA LEU A 13 -4.95 -24.29 29.29
C LEU A 13 -4.04 -23.24 29.92
N GLY A 14 -2.85 -23.11 29.33
CA GLY A 14 -2.03 -21.92 29.49
C GLY A 14 -2.68 -20.76 28.75
N ALA A 15 -2.71 -19.62 29.43
CA ALA A 15 -2.95 -18.26 28.97
C ALA A 15 -3.70 -18.07 27.63
N VAL A 16 -4.88 -17.46 27.72
CA VAL A 16 -5.36 -16.54 26.68
C VAL A 16 -4.26 -15.50 26.46
N SER A 17 -3.47 -15.72 25.40
CA SER A 17 -2.54 -14.74 24.83
C SER A 17 -3.27 -14.10 23.64
N CYS A 18 -3.17 -12.78 23.55
CA CYS A 18 -3.80 -11.93 22.55
C CYS A 18 -3.49 -12.42 21.12
N ALA A 19 -4.40 -13.17 20.52
CA ALA A 19 -4.25 -13.74 19.19
C ALA A 19 -4.88 -12.86 18.09
N GLU A 20 -4.93 -11.54 18.30
CA GLU A 20 -5.54 -10.60 17.34
C GLU A 20 -4.53 -9.81 16.50
N ASP A 21 -3.22 -9.91 16.76
CA ASP A 21 -2.22 -9.02 16.12
C ASP A 21 -1.35 -9.70 15.04
N GLU A 22 -1.01 -10.98 15.18
CA GLU A 22 -0.06 -11.62 14.26
C GLU A 22 -0.64 -11.85 12.85
N THR A 23 -1.96 -12.05 12.75
CA THR A 23 -2.60 -12.33 11.46
C THR A 23 -2.75 -11.06 10.63
N SER A 24 -3.16 -9.94 11.24
CA SER A 24 -3.24 -8.64 10.57
C SER A 24 -1.87 -8.17 10.09
N ASP A 25 -0.84 -8.30 10.94
CA ASP A 25 0.51 -7.90 10.60
C ASP A 25 1.09 -8.75 9.45
N SER A 26 0.82 -10.06 9.46
CA SER A 26 1.25 -10.94 8.35
C SER A 26 0.59 -10.59 7.02
N VAL A 27 -0.70 -10.20 7.05
CA VAL A 27 -1.44 -9.77 5.84
C VAL A 27 -0.88 -8.45 5.32
N LEU A 28 -0.65 -7.47 6.20
CA LEU A 28 -0.05 -6.19 5.83
C LEU A 28 1.35 -6.36 5.26
N ALA A 29 2.19 -7.19 5.89
CA ALA A 29 3.52 -7.52 5.39
C ALA A 29 3.45 -8.12 3.98
N GLY A 30 2.59 -9.10 3.75
CA GLY A 30 2.41 -9.72 2.43
C GLY A 30 1.94 -8.72 1.35
N GLN A 31 1.08 -7.76 1.71
CA GLN A 31 0.64 -6.72 0.78
C GLN A 31 1.77 -5.73 0.44
N ARG A 32 2.59 -5.35 1.42
CA ARG A 32 3.77 -4.50 1.20
C ARG A 32 4.80 -5.21 0.31
N GLU A 33 5.05 -6.48 0.56
CA GLU A 33 5.94 -7.32 -0.27
C GLU A 33 5.42 -7.43 -1.70
N ALA A 34 4.12 -7.63 -1.89
CA ALA A 34 3.50 -7.64 -3.21
C ALA A 34 3.71 -6.31 -3.96
N LEU A 35 3.54 -5.16 -3.27
CA LEU A 35 3.83 -3.86 -3.85
C LEU A 35 5.33 -3.69 -4.20
N LEU A 36 6.23 -4.16 -3.34
CA LEU A 36 7.69 -4.05 -3.58
C LEU A 36 8.16 -4.90 -4.76
N ALA A 37 7.43 -5.96 -5.11
CA ALA A 37 7.67 -6.77 -6.29
C ALA A 37 7.16 -6.12 -7.59
N GLU A 38 6.29 -5.12 -7.50
CA GLU A 38 5.74 -4.42 -8.65
C GLU A 38 6.70 -3.35 -9.16
N THR A 39 6.71 -3.18 -10.48
CA THR A 39 7.48 -2.13 -11.14
C THR A 39 6.58 -1.03 -11.68
N ASP A 40 5.35 -1.35 -12.08
CA ASP A 40 4.54 -0.43 -12.87
C ASP A 40 4.03 0.74 -12.03
N MET A 41 4.17 1.95 -12.54
CA MET A 41 3.58 3.15 -11.93
C MET A 41 2.06 2.95 -11.81
N GLY A 42 1.48 3.33 -10.68
CA GLY A 42 0.06 3.10 -10.46
C GLY A 42 -0.39 3.15 -9.01
N ILE A 43 -1.65 2.77 -8.82
CA ILE A 43 -2.33 2.66 -7.53
C ILE A 43 -2.59 1.19 -7.25
N TYR A 44 -2.24 0.76 -6.04
CA TYR A 44 -2.37 -0.60 -5.56
C TYR A 44 -3.27 -0.61 -4.34
N VAL A 45 -4.19 -1.55 -4.25
CA VAL A 45 -5.10 -1.71 -3.11
C VAL A 45 -5.07 -3.17 -2.68
N ASN A 46 -4.90 -3.42 -1.38
CA ASN A 46 -4.75 -4.76 -0.82
C ASN A 46 -3.63 -5.57 -1.50
N GLY A 47 -2.51 -4.92 -1.85
CA GLY A 47 -1.38 -5.55 -2.52
C GLY A 47 -1.58 -5.89 -4.00
N SER A 48 -2.68 -5.48 -4.63
CA SER A 48 -2.97 -5.72 -6.05
C SER A 48 -3.16 -4.42 -6.82
N ALA A 49 -2.77 -4.39 -8.09
CA ALA A 49 -2.95 -3.21 -8.92
C ALA A 49 -4.44 -2.89 -9.12
N ALA A 50 -4.84 -1.70 -8.70
CA ALA A 50 -6.17 -1.15 -8.92
C ALA A 50 -6.19 -0.20 -10.13
N LEU A 51 -5.06 0.46 -10.41
CA LEU A 51 -4.80 1.19 -11.65
C LEU A 51 -3.32 1.07 -12.01
N ARG A 52 -3.01 0.64 -13.23
CA ARG A 52 -1.66 0.75 -13.80
C ARG A 52 -1.60 1.88 -14.80
N PHE A 53 -0.50 2.63 -14.80
CA PHE A 53 -0.20 3.61 -15.82
C PHE A 53 0.05 2.89 -17.16
N ASP A 54 -0.64 3.32 -18.23
CA ASP A 54 -0.41 2.85 -19.58
C ASP A 54 -0.11 4.06 -20.44
N LYS A 55 1.15 4.17 -20.89
CA LYS A 55 1.63 5.29 -21.71
C LYS A 55 0.90 5.45 -23.05
N LYS A 56 0.10 4.46 -23.49
CA LYS A 56 -0.66 4.53 -24.73
C LYS A 56 -2.02 5.20 -24.56
N THR A 57 -2.56 5.22 -23.35
CA THR A 57 -3.93 5.67 -23.06
C THR A 57 -4.01 6.66 -21.91
N HIS A 58 -2.91 6.83 -21.17
CA HIS A 58 -2.83 7.69 -20.00
C HIS A 58 -1.68 8.70 -20.13
N GLN A 59 -1.89 9.84 -19.49
CA GLN A 59 -0.89 10.86 -19.22
C GLN A 59 -0.65 10.92 -17.70
N ALA A 60 0.60 11.16 -17.32
CA ALA A 60 0.97 11.35 -15.92
C ALA A 60 1.57 12.76 -15.74
N SER A 61 1.23 13.42 -14.64
CA SER A 61 1.80 14.71 -14.26
C SER A 61 2.21 14.74 -12.79
N VAL A 62 3.28 15.50 -12.53
CA VAL A 62 3.84 15.72 -11.19
C VAL A 62 3.94 17.22 -10.97
N ALA A 63 3.44 17.68 -9.83
CA ALA A 63 3.61 19.05 -9.36
C ALA A 63 4.33 19.03 -8.00
N PRO A 64 5.68 18.99 -7.99
CA PRO A 64 6.48 18.80 -6.79
C PRO A 64 6.23 19.86 -5.70
N SER A 65 5.99 21.12 -6.09
CA SER A 65 5.70 22.23 -5.16
C SER A 65 4.44 22.02 -4.30
N THR A 66 3.55 21.12 -4.72
CA THR A 66 2.31 20.77 -4.01
C THR A 66 2.22 19.29 -3.69
N TYR A 67 3.31 18.52 -3.87
CA TYR A 67 3.38 17.07 -3.70
C TYR A 67 2.21 16.34 -4.36
N ARG A 68 1.85 16.78 -5.57
CA ARG A 68 0.69 16.31 -6.30
C ARG A 68 1.12 15.46 -7.49
N PHE A 69 0.47 14.31 -7.62
CA PHE A 69 0.70 13.34 -8.68
C PHE A 69 -0.64 12.99 -9.30
N ARG A 70 -0.72 12.94 -10.63
CA ARG A 70 -1.96 12.64 -11.32
C ARG A 70 -1.72 11.69 -12.48
N ILE A 71 -2.57 10.67 -12.59
CA ILE A 71 -2.70 9.84 -13.79
C ILE A 71 -4.07 10.13 -14.38
N MET A 72 -4.14 10.43 -15.66
CA MET A 72 -5.39 10.74 -16.35
C MET A 72 -5.46 10.08 -17.71
N ASP A 73 -6.65 9.86 -18.23
CA ASP A 73 -6.84 9.42 -19.61
C ASP A 73 -6.45 10.54 -20.60
N ASP A 74 -6.23 10.17 -21.86
CA ASP A 74 -5.79 11.14 -22.88
C ASP A 74 -6.79 12.27 -23.14
N ALA A 75 -8.08 12.04 -22.85
CA ALA A 75 -9.14 13.02 -22.97
C ALA A 75 -9.26 13.93 -21.73
N GLY A 76 -8.58 13.59 -20.63
CA GLY A 76 -8.69 14.26 -19.33
C GLY A 76 -10.07 14.14 -18.66
N MET A 77 -10.89 13.19 -19.10
CA MET A 77 -12.23 12.93 -18.54
C MET A 77 -12.15 12.03 -17.30
N GLN A 78 -11.12 11.20 -17.21
CA GLN A 78 -10.87 10.32 -16.09
C GLN A 78 -9.52 10.66 -15.48
N TYR A 79 -9.45 10.73 -14.15
CA TYR A 79 -8.18 10.91 -13.47
C TYR A 79 -8.19 10.27 -12.08
N VAL A 80 -7.02 9.85 -11.64
CA VAL A 80 -6.70 9.68 -10.23
C VAL A 80 -5.64 10.70 -9.86
N GLU A 81 -5.84 11.35 -8.74
CA GLU A 81 -4.92 12.31 -8.18
C GLU A 81 -4.55 11.91 -6.76
N ILE A 82 -3.27 12.07 -6.44
CA ILE A 82 -2.72 11.95 -5.10
C ILE A 82 -2.14 13.30 -4.72
N VAL A 83 -2.50 13.79 -3.54
CA VAL A 83 -1.83 14.94 -2.90
C VAL A 83 -1.27 14.46 -1.56
N LEU A 84 0.04 14.57 -1.38
CA LEU A 84 0.71 14.23 -0.13
C LEU A 84 0.88 15.48 0.75
N GLY A 85 0.85 15.31 2.07
CA GLY A 85 1.12 16.40 3.03
C GLY A 85 2.58 16.87 3.06
N GLY A 86 3.46 16.16 2.35
CA GLY A 86 4.88 16.43 2.23
C GLY A 86 5.54 15.31 1.42
N MET A 87 6.83 15.47 1.12
CA MET A 87 7.59 14.38 0.51
C MET A 87 7.88 13.29 1.55
N PRO A 88 7.48 12.02 1.33
CA PRO A 88 7.86 10.92 2.20
C PRO A 88 9.38 10.71 2.19
N GLN A 89 9.95 10.45 3.36
CA GLN A 89 11.37 10.10 3.54
C GLN A 89 11.44 8.83 4.41
N GLU A 90 12.57 8.11 4.40
CA GLU A 90 12.72 6.81 5.09
C GLU A 90 12.27 6.83 6.57
N SER A 91 12.40 7.97 7.25
CA SER A 91 12.04 8.13 8.66
C SER A 91 10.81 9.01 8.91
N LYS A 92 10.04 9.36 7.88
CA LYS A 92 8.93 10.32 8.01
C LYS A 92 7.72 9.89 7.22
N ALA A 93 6.68 9.47 7.95
CA ALA A 93 5.36 9.27 7.40
C ALA A 93 4.66 10.62 7.14
N VAL A 94 3.77 10.64 6.14
CA VAL A 94 2.96 11.81 5.78
C VAL A 94 1.50 11.42 5.61
N SER A 95 0.60 12.41 5.65
CA SER A 95 -0.77 12.20 5.20
C SER A 95 -0.85 12.24 3.68
N GLY A 96 -1.92 11.71 3.12
CA GLY A 96 -2.23 11.84 1.71
C GLY A 96 -3.73 11.85 1.43
N GLU A 97 -4.11 12.33 0.27
CA GLU A 97 -5.48 12.29 -0.23
C GLU A 97 -5.46 11.73 -1.66
N LEU A 98 -6.25 10.69 -1.89
CA LEU A 98 -6.50 10.12 -3.20
C LEU A 98 -7.91 10.51 -3.64
N THR A 99 -7.99 11.12 -4.82
CA THR A 99 -9.24 11.49 -5.49
C THR A 99 -9.32 10.77 -6.82
N SER A 100 -10.46 10.16 -7.11
CA SER A 100 -10.70 9.41 -8.34
C SER A 100 -11.97 9.88 -9.04
N VAL A 101 -11.83 10.23 -10.31
CA VAL A 101 -12.95 10.55 -11.21
C VAL A 101 -12.89 9.60 -12.40
N GLY A 102 -13.99 8.88 -12.65
CA GLY A 102 -14.14 7.97 -13.79
C GLY A 102 -13.41 6.64 -13.67
N PHE A 103 -12.28 6.57 -12.97
CA PHE A 103 -11.66 5.31 -12.58
C PHE A 103 -12.43 4.64 -11.44
N LYS A 104 -12.47 3.30 -11.42
CA LYS A 104 -13.16 2.50 -10.39
C LYS A 104 -12.34 2.42 -9.08
N LEU A 105 -11.88 3.57 -8.60
CA LEU A 105 -11.19 3.76 -7.33
C LEU A 105 -12.06 4.64 -6.44
N SER A 106 -12.08 4.34 -5.14
CA SER A 106 -12.75 5.18 -4.15
C SER A 106 -11.81 6.26 -3.66
N ASP A 107 -12.35 7.45 -3.42
CA ASP A 107 -11.63 8.52 -2.72
C ASP A 107 -11.21 8.06 -1.32
N LYS A 108 -9.99 8.42 -0.93
CA LYS A 108 -9.39 8.00 0.35
C LYS A 108 -8.56 9.10 0.95
N LYS A 109 -8.77 9.35 2.25
CA LYS A 109 -7.78 10.04 3.08
C LYS A 109 -6.86 9.00 3.68
N MET A 110 -5.58 9.10 3.34
CA MET A 110 -4.53 8.20 3.78
C MET A 110 -3.78 8.81 4.95
N GLN A 111 -3.56 8.01 5.98
CA GLN A 111 -2.72 8.33 7.12
C GLN A 111 -1.47 7.46 7.06
N ASP A 112 -0.40 7.97 7.66
CA ASP A 112 0.87 7.25 7.81
C ASP A 112 1.40 6.66 6.48
N VAL A 113 1.35 7.46 5.41
CA VAL A 113 1.96 7.09 4.12
C VAL A 113 3.48 7.10 4.31
N VAL A 114 4.10 5.92 4.19
CA VAL A 114 5.54 5.71 4.34
C VAL A 114 6.21 5.43 3.01
N LEU A 115 7.50 5.77 2.92
CA LEU A 115 8.37 5.34 1.83
C LEU A 115 8.87 3.92 2.12
N LEU A 116 8.54 2.97 1.24
CA LEU A 116 9.04 1.59 1.33
C LEU A 116 10.33 1.38 0.55
N LYS A 117 10.43 2.01 -0.62
CA LYS A 117 11.56 1.89 -1.55
C LYS A 117 11.62 3.13 -2.41
N GLN A 118 12.82 3.54 -2.77
CA GLN A 118 13.09 4.50 -3.82
C GLN A 118 14.14 3.92 -4.76
N ASP A 119 13.99 4.18 -6.05
CA ASP A 119 15.09 4.10 -6.99
C ASP A 119 15.26 5.45 -7.72
N GLY A 120 16.21 5.52 -8.65
CA GLY A 120 16.49 6.76 -9.38
C GLY A 120 15.31 7.32 -10.20
N GLU A 121 14.26 6.54 -10.41
CA GLU A 121 13.11 6.92 -11.24
C GLU A 121 11.77 6.88 -10.50
N ARG A 122 11.65 6.14 -9.39
CA ARG A 122 10.36 5.80 -8.77
C ARG A 122 10.40 5.74 -7.25
N LEU A 123 9.23 5.97 -6.67
CA LEU A 123 8.92 5.83 -5.25
C LEU A 123 7.86 4.76 -5.06
N TRP A 124 8.07 3.88 -4.10
CA TRP A 124 7.08 2.96 -3.57
C TRP A 124 6.60 3.50 -2.24
N LEU A 125 5.34 3.92 -2.21
CA LEU A 125 4.69 4.48 -1.05
C LEU A 125 3.57 3.56 -0.59
N TRP A 126 3.33 3.51 0.73
CA TRP A 126 2.32 2.63 1.30
C TRP A 126 1.65 3.22 2.54
N SER A 127 0.36 2.96 2.70
CA SER A 127 -0.42 3.25 3.90
C SER A 127 -1.13 1.98 4.35
N ASP A 128 -0.75 1.46 5.52
CA ASP A 128 -1.43 0.30 6.13
C ASP A 128 -2.88 0.62 6.48
N ALA A 129 -3.13 1.82 7.01
CA ALA A 129 -4.46 2.28 7.44
C ALA A 129 -5.52 2.20 6.33
N THR A 130 -5.09 2.28 5.07
CA THR A 130 -5.99 2.23 3.91
C THR A 130 -5.71 1.07 2.97
N HIS A 131 -4.75 0.19 3.31
CA HIS A 131 -4.23 -0.87 2.46
C HIS A 131 -3.92 -0.38 1.04
N THR A 132 -3.39 0.84 0.92
CA THR A 132 -3.21 1.53 -0.35
C THR A 132 -1.74 1.81 -0.59
N GLY A 133 -1.28 1.37 -1.76
CA GLY A 133 0.05 1.52 -2.28
C GLY A 133 0.09 2.38 -3.53
N MET A 134 1.24 2.99 -3.77
CA MET A 134 1.45 3.85 -4.92
C MET A 134 2.88 3.69 -5.41
N ILE A 135 3.02 3.51 -6.72
CA ILE A 135 4.31 3.62 -7.40
C ILE A 135 4.25 4.90 -8.23
N LEU A 136 5.05 5.89 -7.85
CA LEU A 136 5.04 7.24 -8.43
C LEU A 136 6.39 7.54 -9.07
N PRO A 137 6.46 8.38 -10.10
CA PRO A 137 7.74 8.84 -10.63
C PRO A 137 8.46 9.71 -9.58
N TRP A 138 9.78 9.51 -9.45
CA TRP A 138 10.67 10.42 -8.78
C TRP A 138 10.99 11.60 -9.70
N CYS A 139 10.76 12.82 -9.22
CA CYS A 139 11.34 14.01 -9.81
C CYS A 139 12.33 14.57 -8.80
N GLU A 140 13.62 14.64 -9.16
CA GLU A 140 14.54 15.51 -8.43
C GLU A 140 13.99 16.94 -8.52
N LEU A 141 13.79 17.55 -7.35
CA LEU A 141 13.45 18.96 -7.18
C LEU A 141 14.65 19.85 -7.52
#